data_AF-A0A1D6L292-F1
#
_entry.id   AF-A0A1D6L292-F1
#
_cell.length_a   1.000
_cell.length_b   1.000
_cell.length_c   1.000
_cell.angle_alpha   90.00
_cell.angle_beta   90.00
_cell.angle_gamma   90.00
#
_symmetry.space_group_name_H-M   'P 1'
#
loop_
_entity.id
_entity.type
_entity.pdbx_description
1 polymer ?
#
loop_
_entity_poly.entity_id
_entity_poly.type
_entity_poly.pdbx_seq_one_letter_code
_entity_poly.pdbx_strand_id
1 'polypeptide(L)' 'MAARHRIYKHIQGVQFHPESIITTEGRLMVNNFIKIIEGYEASNCSP' A
#
# COMPACT_ATOMS: atom_id res chain seq x y z
N MET A 1 8.04 -8.31 9.21
CA MET A 1 6.78 -9.05 8.96
C MET A 1 5.80 -8.18 8.20
N ALA A 2 5.13 -8.74 7.20
CA ALA A 2 4.03 -8.10 6.48
C ALA A 2 2.97 -9.14 6.09
N ALA A 3 1.72 -8.71 5.98
CA ALA A 3 0.59 -9.52 5.56
C ALA A 3 -0.20 -8.81 4.45
N ARG A 4 -0.73 -9.57 3.50
CA ARG A 4 -1.61 -9.07 2.44
C ARG A 4 -2.87 -9.90 2.39
N HIS A 5 -4.01 -9.25 2.25
CA HIS A 5 -5.28 -9.95 2.11
C HIS A 5 -5.36 -10.64 0.73
N ARG A 6 -5.83 -11.90 0.69
CA ARG A 6 -5.88 -12.70 -0.56
C ARG A 6 -6.87 -12.17 -1.59
N ILE A 7 -8.04 -11.73 -1.13
CA ILE A 7 -9.15 -11.28 -1.99
C ILE A 7 -9.02 -9.77 -2.25
N TYR A 8 -9.06 -8.96 -1.19
CA TYR A 8 -8.82 -7.51 -1.26
C TYR A 8 -7.33 -7.14 -1.36
N LYS A 9 -6.79 -7.11 -2.59
CA LYS A 9 -5.36 -6.82 -2.83
C LYS A 9 -4.90 -5.43 -2.37
N HIS A 10 -5.83 -4.49 -2.21
CA HIS A 10 -5.58 -3.14 -1.68
C HIS A 10 -5.40 -3.12 -0.15
N ILE A 11 -5.69 -4.22 0.56
CA ILE A 11 -5.50 -4.32 2.01
C ILE A 11 -4.13 -4.97 2.30
N GLN A 12 -3.25 -4.19 2.91
CA GLN A 12 -1.88 -4.58 3.26
C GLN A 12 -1.57 -4.11 4.68
N GLY A 13 -0.97 -4.99 5.50
CA GLY A 13 -0.59 -4.69 6.88
C GLY A 13 0.90 -4.94 7.09
N VAL A 14 1.58 -4.01 7.75
CA VAL A 14 2.98 -4.14 8.17
C VAL A 14 3.05 -3.95 9.68
N GLN A 15 3.92 -4.74 10.33
CA GLN A 15 4.03 -4.69 11.80
C GLN A 15 4.91 -3.54 12.29
N PHE A 16 5.77 -3.01 11.44
CA PHE A 16 6.60 -1.84 11.73
C PHE A 16 5.88 -0.56 11.26
N HIS A 17 6.36 0.59 11.74
CA HIS A 17 5.86 1.91 11.39
C HIS A 17 6.63 2.48 10.18
N PRO A 18 6.17 2.29 8.93
CA PRO A 18 6.84 2.82 7.73
C PRO A 18 6.86 4.36 7.70
N GLU A 19 5.99 5.00 8.47
CA GLU A 19 5.92 6.44 8.65
C GLU A 19 7.07 7.00 9.50
N SER A 20 7.79 6.15 10.24
CA SER A 20 8.96 6.59 10.99
C SER A 20 10.08 6.99 10.03
N ILE A 21 10.40 8.29 10.03
CA ILE A 21 11.35 9.07 9.20
C ILE A 21 12.73 8.41 8.96
N ILE A 22 13.10 7.40 9.75
CA ILE A 22 14.44 6.80 9.80
C ILE A 22 14.78 5.93 8.59
N THR A 23 13.81 5.36 7.85
CA THR A 23 14.12 4.44 6.75
C THR A 23 13.71 5.00 5.38
N THR A 24 14.67 5.09 4.45
CA THR A 24 14.43 5.45 3.04
C THR A 24 13.40 4.53 2.39
N GLU A 25 13.39 3.26 2.80
CA GLU A 25 12.49 2.22 2.31
C GLU A 25 11.03 2.43 2.76
N GLY A 26 10.79 3.04 3.92
CA GLY A 26 9.43 3.34 4.40
C GLY A 26 8.66 4.25 3.43
N ARG A 27 9.33 5.27 2.89
CA ARG A 27 8.76 6.18 1.88
C ARG A 27 8.43 5.46 0.58
N LEU A 28 9.29 4.52 0.16
CA LEU A 28 9.03 3.69 -1.02
C LEU A 28 7.83 2.77 -0.83
N MET A 29 7.67 2.17 0.36
CA MET A 29 6.51 1.34 0.67
C MET A 29 5.19 2.12 0.60
N VAL A 30 5.15 3.32 1.18
CA VAL A 30 3.97 4.19 1.12
C VAL A 30 3.65 4.59 -0.32
N ASN A 31 4.66 4.99 -1.11
CA ASN A 31 4.47 5.33 -2.53
C ASN A 31 3.94 4.15 -3.35
N ASN A 32 4.45 2.94 -3.11
CA ASN A 32 3.98 1.74 -3.78
C ASN A 32 2.53 1.40 -3.40
N PHE A 33 2.16 1.61 -2.14
CA PHE A 33 0.79 1.42 -1.68
C PHE A 33 -0.19 2.38 -2.37
N ILE A 34 0.16 3.67 -2.47
CA ILE A 34 -0.67 4.69 -3.15
C ILE A 34 -0.93 4.30 -4.62
N LYS A 35 0.11 3.88 -5.36
CA LYS A 35 -0.05 3.43 -6.76
C LYS A 35 -1.00 2.25 -6.91
N ILE A 36 -1.01 1.32 -5.95
CA ILE A 36 -1.93 0.17 -5.95
C ILE A 36 -3.36 0.65 -5.74
N ILE A 37 -3.58 1.62 -4.85
CA ILE A 37 -4.89 2.23 -4.62
C ILE A 37 -5.36 2.98 -5.87
N GLU A 38 -4.52 3.83 -6.47
CA GLU A 38 -4.86 4.56 -7.71
C GLU A 38 -5.25 3.61 -8.85
N GLY A 39 -4.52 2.50 -9.02
CA GLY A 39 -4.87 1.48 -10.00
C GLY A 39 -6.19 0.77 -9.69
N TYR A 40 -6.49 0.54 -8.41
CA TYR A 40 -7.77 -0.02 -7.96
C TYR A 40 -8.93 0.94 -8.24
N GLU A 41 -8.77 2.21 -7.88
CA GLU A 41 -9.76 3.26 -8.14
C GLU A 41 -9.99 3.46 -9.65
N ALA A 42 -8.95 3.48 -10.48
CA ALA A 42 -9.08 3.58 -11.93
C ALA A 42 -9.79 2.38 -12.57
N SER A 43 -9.69 1.19 -11.95
CA SER A 43 -10.37 -0.02 -12.41
C SER A 43 -11.83 -0.08 -11.96
N ASN A 44 -12.15 0.57 -10.84
CA ASN A 44 -13.47 0.54 -10.21
C ASN A 44 -14.31 1.80 -10.50
N CYS A 45 -13.69 2.87 -10.98
CA CYS A 45 -14.36 4.05 -11.48
C CYS A 45 -14.74 3.82 -12.95
N SER A 46 -15.92 3.22 -13.15
CA SER A 46 -16.67 3.48 -14.38
C SER A 46 -17.28 4.88 -14.26
N PRO A 47 -17.26 5.70 -15.33
CA PRO A 47 -17.95 6.99 -15.32
C PRO A 47 -19.46 6.83 -15.08
#